data_AF-A0A6N0WRE4-F1
#
_entry.id   AF-A0A6N0WRE4-F1
#
_cell.length_a   1.000
_cell.length_b   1.000
_cell.length_c   1.000
_cell.angle_alpha   90.00
_cell.angle_beta   90.00
_cell.angle_gamma   90.00
#
_symmetry.space_group_name_H-M   'P 1'
#
loop_
_entity.id
_entity.type
_entity.pdbx_description
1 polymer ?
#
loop_
_entity_poly.entity_id
_entity_poly.type
_entity_poly.pdbx_seq_one_letter_code
_entity_poly.pdbx_strand_id
1 'polypeptide(L)'
;MFREIIMLRKMRKIAPAIGALAVASLFSTAASAHMVTFGWKETSAGTVLYAEHWHGDLSAPYSDNGGLHITDTATSNTITVQWAGVINNTVVGDLGLTGYVADSVNAGSGTYNDWMFTSAIPLGNGIYDFFTGTNCCIDTMGDPERVTITGITTQPPGIGGSVPEPATWALMIMGFGAVGGAMRVRRRAVNFAA
;
A
#
# COMPACT_ATOMS: atom_id res chain seq x y z
N MET A 1 64.21 -29.58 0.36
CA MET A 1 63.37 -30.48 1.19
C MET A 1 62.70 -29.78 2.39
N PHE A 2 63.42 -28.99 3.21
CA PHE A 2 62.84 -28.37 4.42
C PHE A 2 61.80 -27.26 4.17
N ARG A 3 61.87 -26.56 3.02
CA ARG A 3 60.93 -25.47 2.66
C ARG A 3 59.52 -25.95 2.27
N GLU A 4 59.38 -27.14 1.67
CA GLU A 4 58.07 -27.68 1.27
C GLU A 4 57.23 -28.14 2.47
N ILE A 5 57.88 -28.73 3.49
CA ILE A 5 57.21 -29.25 4.68
C ILE A 5 56.55 -28.13 5.50
N ILE A 6 57.14 -26.93 5.50
CA ILE A 6 56.60 -25.75 6.21
C ILE A 6 55.35 -25.19 5.50
N MET A 7 55.31 -25.21 4.16
CA MET A 7 54.14 -24.75 3.40
C MET A 7 52.93 -25.67 3.60
N LEU A 8 53.13 -26.99 3.51
CA LEU A 8 52.07 -27.99 3.71
C LEU A 8 51.41 -27.89 5.10
N ARG A 9 52.19 -27.55 6.14
CA ARG A 9 51.68 -27.40 7.52
C ARG A 9 50.85 -26.11 7.72
N LYS A 10 51.11 -25.04 6.95
CA LYS A 10 50.27 -23.83 6.93
C LYS A 10 48.95 -24.06 6.20
N MET A 11 48.98 -24.75 5.05
CA MET A 11 47.77 -25.05 4.27
C MET A 11 46.77 -25.93 5.03
N ARG A 12 47.27 -26.91 5.79
CA ARG A 12 46.44 -27.82 6.61
C ARG A 12 45.69 -27.11 7.76
N LYS A 13 46.15 -25.93 8.18
CA LYS A 13 45.46 -25.08 9.18
C LYS A 13 44.43 -24.13 8.57
N ILE A 14 44.55 -23.83 7.27
CA ILE A 14 43.68 -22.89 6.55
C ILE A 14 42.49 -23.63 5.90
N ALA A 15 42.69 -24.88 5.48
CA ALA A 15 41.65 -25.73 4.91
C ALA A 15 40.34 -25.84 5.74
N PRO A 16 40.36 -26.03 7.07
CA PRO A 16 39.11 -26.11 7.84
C PRO A 16 38.37 -24.76 7.94
N ALA A 17 39.07 -23.63 7.87
CA ALA A 17 38.45 -22.30 7.92
C ALA A 17 37.71 -21.95 6.62
N ILE A 18 38.26 -22.36 5.47
CA ILE A 18 37.60 -22.21 4.16
C ILE A 18 36.37 -23.15 4.06
N GLY A 19 36.49 -24.39 4.55
CA GLY A 19 35.37 -25.33 4.63
C GLY A 19 34.24 -24.82 5.52
N ALA A 20 34.55 -24.24 6.68
CA ALA A 20 33.55 -23.67 7.59
C ALA A 20 32.82 -22.46 6.99
N LEU A 21 33.52 -21.58 6.26
CA LEU A 21 32.88 -20.45 5.57
C LEU A 21 31.93 -20.92 4.44
N ALA A 22 32.36 -21.90 3.64
CA ALA A 22 31.56 -22.45 2.56
C ALA A 22 30.30 -23.18 3.08
N VAL A 23 30.40 -23.86 4.22
CA VAL A 23 29.26 -24.50 4.88
C VAL A 23 28.33 -23.45 5.50
N ALA A 24 28.84 -22.37 6.10
CA ALA A 24 28.02 -21.29 6.65
C ALA A 24 27.21 -20.57 5.55
N SER A 25 27.76 -20.39 4.34
CA SER A 25 27.02 -19.83 3.20
C SER A 25 25.93 -20.74 2.63
N LEU A 26 25.95 -22.04 2.94
CA LEU A 26 24.86 -22.97 2.56
C LEU A 26 23.65 -22.86 3.51
N PHE A 27 23.79 -22.17 4.64
CA PHE A 27 22.74 -21.97 5.63
C PHE A 27 22.29 -20.50 5.76
N SER A 28 22.80 -19.59 4.93
CA SER A 28 22.27 -18.22 4.90
C SER A 28 20.92 -18.21 4.21
N THR A 29 19.84 -18.15 4.99
CA THR A 29 18.53 -17.78 4.48
C THR A 29 18.63 -16.36 3.95
N ALA A 30 18.27 -16.13 2.69
CA ALA A 30 18.11 -14.77 2.18
C ALA A 30 17.16 -14.01 3.12
N ALA A 31 17.56 -12.85 3.60
CA ALA A 31 16.69 -12.01 4.40
C ALA A 31 15.52 -11.58 3.50
N SER A 32 14.28 -11.86 3.92
CA SER A 32 13.10 -11.45 3.16
C SER A 32 12.98 -9.93 3.26
N ALA A 33 12.87 -9.26 2.11
CA ALA A 33 12.50 -7.87 2.10
C ALA A 33 11.12 -7.69 2.74
N HIS A 34 10.98 -6.65 3.55
CA HIS A 34 9.75 -6.33 4.26
C HIS A 34 9.64 -4.82 4.43
N MET A 35 8.39 -4.35 4.47
CA MET A 35 8.06 -2.95 4.68
C MET A 35 8.39 -2.55 6.12
N VAL A 36 8.97 -1.37 6.31
CA VAL A 36 9.37 -0.88 7.66
C VAL A 36 8.64 0.40 8.10
N THR A 37 8.12 1.15 7.14
CA THR A 37 7.28 2.33 7.39
C THR A 37 6.21 2.44 6.34
N PHE A 38 5.01 2.82 6.77
CA PHE A 38 3.91 3.18 5.90
C PHE A 38 3.63 4.68 6.00
N GLY A 39 3.60 5.35 4.85
CA GLY A 39 3.38 6.80 4.74
C GLY A 39 2.17 7.13 3.86
N TRP A 40 1.56 8.28 4.08
CA TRP A 40 0.51 8.80 3.20
C TRP A 40 0.68 10.29 2.96
N LYS A 41 0.33 10.72 1.74
CA LYS A 41 0.37 12.11 1.30
C LYS A 41 -0.93 12.49 0.63
N GLU A 42 -1.54 13.55 1.13
CA GLU A 42 -2.68 14.20 0.49
C GLU A 42 -2.25 14.93 -0.78
N THR A 43 -3.03 14.75 -1.85
CA THR A 43 -2.91 15.50 -3.11
C THR A 43 -4.30 15.98 -3.55
N SER A 44 -4.35 16.90 -4.52
CA SER A 44 -5.62 17.32 -5.10
C SER A 44 -6.38 16.20 -5.84
N ALA A 45 -5.68 15.12 -6.23
CA ALA A 45 -6.26 13.98 -6.94
C ALA A 45 -6.66 12.83 -6.01
N GLY A 46 -6.32 12.89 -4.72
CA GLY A 46 -6.50 11.80 -3.77
C GLY A 46 -5.30 11.60 -2.85
N THR A 47 -5.23 10.44 -2.21
CA THR A 47 -4.17 10.07 -1.28
C THR A 47 -3.16 9.17 -1.97
N VAL A 48 -1.88 9.53 -1.89
CA VAL A 48 -0.77 8.69 -2.34
C VAL A 48 -0.20 7.95 -1.13
N LEU A 49 -0.03 6.64 -1.26
CA LEU A 49 0.56 5.80 -0.23
C LEU A 49 2.02 5.54 -0.54
N TYR A 50 2.83 5.46 0.51
CA TYR A 50 4.27 5.23 0.48
C TYR A 50 4.62 4.05 1.38
N ALA A 51 5.52 3.19 0.92
CA ALA A 51 6.08 2.09 1.71
C ALA A 51 7.60 2.18 1.66
N GLU A 52 8.23 2.23 2.83
CA GLU A 52 9.68 2.20 2.98
C GLU A 52 10.18 0.75 2.87
N HIS A 53 11.18 0.54 2.03
CA HIS A 53 11.77 -0.74 1.69
C HIS A 53 13.13 -0.93 2.37
N TRP A 54 13.38 -2.15 2.84
CA TRP A 54 14.51 -2.48 3.70
C TRP A 54 15.86 -2.72 3.00
N HIS A 55 15.91 -3.02 1.69
CA HIS A 55 17.11 -3.58 1.03
C HIS A 55 17.84 -2.68 0.03
N GLY A 56 17.78 -1.37 0.22
CA GLY A 56 18.48 -0.40 -0.63
C GLY A 56 17.71 -0.04 -1.89
N ASP A 57 18.39 0.65 -2.81
CA ASP A 57 17.82 1.20 -4.03
C ASP A 57 16.92 0.22 -4.81
N LEU A 58 15.67 0.63 -5.02
CA LEU A 58 14.72 -0.06 -5.88
C LEU A 58 14.91 0.36 -7.33
N SER A 59 14.84 -0.59 -8.27
CA SER A 59 15.06 -0.30 -9.70
C SER A 59 13.77 -0.12 -10.51
N ALA A 60 12.63 -0.52 -9.96
CA ALA A 60 11.32 -0.42 -10.60
C ALA A 60 10.20 -0.50 -9.55
N PRO A 61 8.99 -0.01 -9.84
CA PRO A 61 7.82 -0.38 -9.07
C PRO A 61 7.52 -1.87 -9.30
N TYR A 62 7.60 -2.67 -8.24
CA TYR A 62 7.39 -4.11 -8.37
C TYR A 62 5.90 -4.45 -8.25
N SER A 63 5.29 -4.91 -9.34
CA SER A 63 3.94 -5.50 -9.34
C SER A 63 3.91 -6.94 -8.81
N ASP A 64 5.09 -7.54 -8.64
CA ASP A 64 5.24 -8.96 -8.27
C ASP A 64 4.69 -9.27 -6.88
N ASN A 65 4.41 -8.26 -6.05
CA ASN A 65 3.70 -8.44 -4.79
C ASN A 65 2.17 -8.62 -4.93
N GLY A 66 1.63 -8.62 -6.16
CA GLY A 66 0.18 -8.61 -6.37
C GLY A 66 -0.48 -7.26 -6.05
N GLY A 67 0.30 -6.31 -5.52
CA GLY A 67 -0.13 -4.98 -5.12
C GLY A 67 -0.23 -4.82 -3.60
N LEU A 68 -0.70 -3.65 -3.18
CA LEU A 68 -1.08 -3.34 -1.82
C LEU A 68 -2.58 -3.57 -1.66
N HIS A 69 -2.95 -4.55 -0.85
CA HIS A 69 -4.32 -4.78 -0.41
C HIS A 69 -4.65 -3.84 0.75
N ILE A 70 -5.76 -3.13 0.63
CA ILE A 70 -6.21 -2.13 1.59
C ILE A 70 -7.62 -2.50 2.00
N THR A 71 -7.79 -2.87 3.26
CA THR A 71 -9.10 -3.21 3.82
C THR A 71 -9.54 -2.12 4.79
N ASP A 72 -10.66 -1.48 4.50
CA ASP A 72 -11.31 -0.57 5.43
C ASP A 72 -11.95 -1.37 6.56
N THR A 73 -11.44 -1.17 7.78
CA THR A 73 -11.89 -1.93 8.95
C THR A 73 -13.32 -1.60 9.37
N ALA A 74 -13.84 -0.42 8.99
CA ALA A 74 -15.19 -0.02 9.32
C ALA A 74 -16.23 -0.65 8.37
N THR A 75 -15.87 -0.85 7.11
CA THR A 75 -16.79 -1.34 6.06
C THR A 75 -16.49 -2.76 5.58
N SER A 76 -15.32 -3.31 5.95
CA SER A 76 -14.76 -4.56 5.39
C SER A 76 -14.58 -4.54 3.87
N ASN A 77 -14.61 -3.36 3.25
CA ASN A 77 -14.33 -3.21 1.83
C ASN A 77 -12.83 -3.32 1.59
N THR A 78 -12.43 -4.15 0.63
CA THR A 78 -11.04 -4.32 0.24
C THR A 78 -10.82 -3.84 -1.19
N ILE A 79 -9.77 -3.05 -1.40
CA ILE A 79 -9.24 -2.72 -2.72
C ILE A 79 -7.80 -3.22 -2.85
N THR A 80 -7.36 -3.46 -4.08
CA THR A 80 -5.97 -3.76 -4.40
C THR A 80 -5.44 -2.69 -5.32
N VAL A 81 -4.31 -2.09 -4.95
CA VAL A 81 -3.65 -1.03 -5.74
C VAL A 81 -2.24 -1.47 -6.11
N GLN A 82 -1.75 -1.05 -7.27
CA GLN A 82 -0.37 -1.35 -7.67
C GLN A 82 0.57 -0.24 -7.21
N TRP A 83 1.83 -0.60 -6.94
CA TRP A 83 2.91 0.37 -6.83
C TRP A 83 3.11 1.03 -8.20
N ALA A 84 3.11 2.35 -8.21
CA ALA A 84 3.21 3.18 -9.42
C ALA A 84 4.64 3.65 -9.69
N GLY A 85 5.48 3.74 -8.67
CA GLY A 85 6.88 4.12 -8.83
C GLY A 85 7.73 3.89 -7.58
N VAL A 86 8.99 4.28 -7.69
CA VAL A 86 9.98 4.20 -6.62
C VAL A 86 10.73 5.52 -6.46
N ILE A 87 11.21 5.77 -5.23
CA ILE A 87 12.06 6.89 -4.89
C ILE A 87 13.16 6.35 -3.99
N ASN A 88 14.40 6.40 -4.45
CA ASN A 88 15.54 5.94 -3.66
C ASN A 88 16.22 7.10 -2.96
N ASN A 89 16.97 6.77 -1.92
CA ASN A 89 17.84 7.69 -1.21
C ASN A 89 17.18 8.98 -0.67
N THR A 90 15.90 8.91 -0.33
CA THR A 90 15.12 10.02 0.24
C THR A 90 14.67 9.70 1.67
N VAL A 91 15.08 10.53 2.64
CA VAL A 91 14.66 10.35 4.03
C VAL A 91 13.18 10.72 4.21
N VAL A 92 12.51 10.11 5.19
CA VAL A 92 11.06 10.31 5.43
C VAL A 92 10.64 11.78 5.54
N GLY A 93 11.50 12.63 6.13
CA GLY A 93 11.24 14.07 6.30
C GLY A 93 11.15 14.86 4.99
N ASP A 94 11.78 14.37 3.92
CA ASP A 94 11.85 15.07 2.64
C ASP A 94 10.69 14.70 1.69
N LEU A 95 9.92 13.65 2.01
CA LEU A 95 8.78 13.20 1.20
C LEU A 95 7.58 14.16 1.26
N GLY A 96 7.52 15.00 2.30
CA GLY A 96 6.38 15.88 2.57
C GLY A 96 5.09 15.08 2.78
N LEU A 97 5.17 14.01 3.57
CA LEU A 97 4.03 13.17 3.93
C LEU A 97 3.05 13.94 4.83
N THR A 98 1.77 13.64 4.67
CA THR A 98 0.72 14.08 5.59
C THR A 98 0.80 13.34 6.92
N GLY A 99 1.19 12.07 6.88
CA GLY A 99 1.48 11.27 8.07
C GLY A 99 2.20 9.97 7.71
N TYR A 100 2.72 9.30 8.72
CA TYR A 100 3.37 7.99 8.58
C TYR A 100 3.28 7.21 9.89
N VAL A 101 3.48 5.90 9.79
CA VAL A 101 3.54 4.97 10.92
C VAL A 101 4.63 3.92 10.67
N ALA A 102 5.36 3.59 11.73
CA ALA A 102 6.32 2.49 11.71
C ALA A 102 5.56 1.16 11.64
N ASP A 103 6.06 0.19 10.88
CA ASP A 103 5.59 -1.18 11.00
C ASP A 103 5.93 -1.70 12.41
N SER A 104 4.92 -2.19 13.12
CA SER A 104 5.08 -2.70 14.48
C SER A 104 5.93 -3.97 14.58
N VAL A 105 6.04 -4.74 13.50
CA VAL A 105 6.75 -6.03 13.44
C VAL A 105 8.20 -5.85 13.00
N ASN A 106 8.48 -4.84 12.17
CA ASN A 106 9.76 -4.66 11.52
C ASN A 106 10.53 -3.45 12.07
N ALA A 107 11.82 -3.64 12.36
CA ALA A 107 12.65 -2.58 12.91
C ALA A 107 13.20 -1.65 11.81
N GLY A 108 13.50 -0.40 12.19
CA GLY A 108 14.21 0.55 11.33
C GLY A 108 13.31 1.51 10.54
N SER A 109 12.10 1.78 11.04
CA SER A 109 11.26 2.86 10.51
C SER A 109 12.03 4.19 10.42
N GLY A 110 11.99 4.81 9.24
CA GLY A 110 12.66 6.07 8.93
C GLY A 110 14.20 5.99 8.93
N THR A 111 14.76 4.78 9.02
CA THR A 111 16.20 4.53 8.96
C THR A 111 16.67 4.27 7.53
N TYR A 112 15.77 3.76 6.69
CA TYR A 112 16.00 3.54 5.28
C TYR A 112 15.50 4.75 4.49
N ASN A 113 15.73 4.72 3.20
CA ASN A 113 15.51 5.88 2.34
C ASN A 113 15.01 5.48 0.95
N ASP A 114 14.54 4.25 0.80
CA ASP A 114 14.02 3.71 -0.46
C ASP A 114 12.55 3.42 -0.31
N TRP A 115 11.75 3.96 -1.23
CA TRP A 115 10.30 4.00 -1.10
C TRP A 115 9.63 3.52 -2.37
N MET A 116 8.57 2.73 -2.21
CA MET A 116 7.56 2.53 -3.24
C MET A 116 6.39 3.46 -3.00
N PHE A 117 5.71 3.90 -4.05
CA PHE A 117 4.52 4.73 -3.92
C PHE A 117 3.41 4.34 -4.91
N THR A 118 2.15 4.59 -4.54
CA THR A 118 0.98 4.33 -5.39
C THR A 118 0.65 5.51 -6.29
N SER A 119 -0.25 5.35 -7.26
CA SER A 119 -0.98 6.50 -7.79
C SER A 119 -1.91 7.07 -6.70
N ALA A 120 -2.43 8.30 -6.90
CA ALA A 120 -3.42 8.86 -6.01
C ALA A 120 -4.70 8.01 -6.03
N ILE A 121 -5.20 7.64 -4.85
CA ILE A 121 -6.42 6.83 -4.67
C ILE A 121 -7.46 7.57 -3.82
N PRO A 122 -8.76 7.29 -4.01
CA PRO A 122 -9.82 7.92 -3.23
C PRO A 122 -9.89 7.29 -1.83
N LEU A 123 -8.92 7.62 -0.98
CA LEU A 123 -8.79 7.12 0.38
C LEU A 123 -8.78 8.29 1.36
N GLY A 124 -9.77 8.38 2.24
CA GLY A 124 -9.83 9.41 3.28
C GLY A 124 -9.34 8.94 4.64
N ASN A 125 -9.64 9.75 5.67
CA ASN A 125 -9.35 9.37 7.05
C ASN A 125 -10.07 8.06 7.42
N GLY A 126 -9.42 7.23 8.24
CA GLY A 126 -9.98 5.93 8.62
C GLY A 126 -8.94 5.01 9.25
N ILE A 127 -9.38 3.81 9.60
CA ILE A 127 -8.52 2.73 10.08
C ILE A 127 -8.53 1.63 9.02
N TYR A 128 -7.35 1.30 8.52
CA TYR A 128 -7.18 0.37 7.40
C TYR A 128 -6.18 -0.72 7.76
N ASP A 129 -6.45 -1.92 7.27
CA ASP A 129 -5.49 -3.02 7.29
C ASP A 129 -4.80 -3.09 5.92
N PHE A 130 -3.48 -2.93 5.92
CA PHE A 130 -2.61 -2.93 4.74
C PHE A 130 -1.87 -4.25 4.62
N PHE A 131 -1.85 -4.85 3.43
CA PHE A 131 -1.24 -6.15 3.23
C PHE A 131 -0.67 -6.33 1.82
N THR A 132 0.56 -6.80 1.72
CA THR A 132 1.25 -7.07 0.44
C THR A 132 1.37 -8.57 0.12
N GLY A 133 0.87 -9.45 1.00
CA GLY A 133 0.93 -10.90 0.81
C GLY A 133 2.16 -11.57 1.43
N THR A 134 2.05 -12.90 1.60
CA THR A 134 3.10 -13.76 2.18
C THR A 134 4.01 -14.40 1.13
N ASN A 135 3.66 -14.34 -0.17
CA ASN A 135 4.19 -15.23 -1.21
C ASN A 135 4.93 -14.52 -2.36
N CYS A 136 5.51 -13.35 -2.13
CA CYS A 136 6.13 -12.55 -3.19
C CYS A 136 7.43 -11.87 -2.73
N CYS A 137 8.02 -10.98 -3.55
CA CYS A 137 9.48 -10.88 -3.61
C CYS A 137 10.09 -9.64 -2.94
N ILE A 138 9.34 -8.53 -2.86
CA ILE A 138 9.96 -7.22 -2.63
C ILE A 138 9.57 -6.58 -1.31
N ASP A 139 8.48 -6.96 -0.65
CA ASP A 139 8.15 -6.51 0.72
C ASP A 139 7.03 -7.40 1.26
N THR A 140 7.36 -8.62 1.67
CA THR A 140 6.34 -9.55 2.17
C THR A 140 5.89 -9.18 3.56
N MET A 141 4.60 -9.35 3.79
CA MET A 141 3.98 -9.19 5.10
C MET A 141 3.46 -10.54 5.56
N GLY A 142 3.85 -10.94 6.78
CA GLY A 142 3.31 -12.15 7.42
C GLY A 142 1.83 -11.99 7.78
N ASP A 143 1.46 -10.77 8.18
CA ASP A 143 0.13 -10.38 8.61
C ASP A 143 -0.17 -8.95 8.13
N PRO A 144 -1.46 -8.55 8.00
CA PRO A 144 -1.82 -7.17 7.68
C PRO A 144 -1.39 -6.18 8.78
N GLU A 145 -0.88 -5.01 8.38
CA GLU A 145 -0.58 -3.92 9.32
C GLU A 145 -1.75 -2.97 9.44
N ARG A 146 -2.17 -2.70 10.68
CA ARG A 146 -3.28 -1.79 10.96
C ARG A 146 -2.80 -0.36 11.13
N VAL A 147 -3.27 0.52 10.26
CA VAL A 147 -2.85 1.92 10.23
C VAL A 147 -4.05 2.85 10.35
N THR A 148 -3.91 3.87 11.21
CA THR A 148 -4.86 4.97 11.31
C THR A 148 -4.41 6.12 10.43
N ILE A 149 -5.14 6.39 9.35
CA ILE A 149 -4.89 7.52 8.47
C ILE A 149 -5.68 8.72 8.95
N THR A 150 -4.97 9.83 9.17
CA THR A 150 -5.53 11.13 9.57
C THR A 150 -4.95 12.26 8.73
N GLY A 151 -5.60 13.43 8.77
CA GLY A 151 -5.11 14.64 8.10
C GLY A 151 -5.51 14.76 6.63
N ILE A 152 -6.30 13.82 6.11
CA ILE A 152 -6.89 13.91 4.77
C ILE A 152 -8.11 14.82 4.81
N THR A 153 -8.13 15.84 3.96
CA THR A 153 -9.16 16.88 3.88
C THR A 153 -9.88 16.92 2.53
N THR A 154 -9.28 16.35 1.50
CA THR A 154 -9.75 16.32 0.11
C THR A 154 -10.62 15.10 -0.21
N GLN A 155 -10.59 14.07 0.64
CA GLN A 155 -11.34 12.83 0.47
C GLN A 155 -12.33 12.61 1.64
N PRO A 156 -13.53 12.07 1.39
CA PRO A 156 -14.41 11.64 2.46
C PRO A 156 -13.78 10.46 3.21
N PRO A 157 -14.11 10.25 4.50
CA PRO A 157 -13.62 9.08 5.24
C PRO A 157 -13.94 7.75 4.54
N GLY A 158 -13.03 6.79 4.65
CA GLY A 158 -13.13 5.47 4.02
C GLY A 158 -12.57 5.38 2.59
N ILE A 159 -12.80 4.23 1.96
CA ILE A 159 -12.42 3.97 0.56
C ILE A 159 -13.56 4.40 -0.38
N GLY A 160 -13.23 5.17 -1.41
CA GLY A 160 -14.14 5.47 -2.51
C GLY A 160 -15.21 6.51 -2.19
N GLY A 161 -15.03 7.28 -1.10
CA GLY A 161 -15.78 8.49 -0.80
C GLY A 161 -17.29 8.39 -1.03
N SER A 162 -18.01 7.86 -0.04
CA SER A 162 -19.48 7.72 0.01
C SER A 162 -20.21 8.45 -1.13
N VAL A 163 -20.53 7.72 -2.21
CA VAL A 163 -21.45 8.23 -3.22
C VAL A 163 -22.75 8.56 -2.49
N PRO A 164 -23.26 9.80 -2.56
CA PRO A 164 -24.59 10.10 -2.07
C PRO A 164 -25.61 9.45 -3.00
N GLU A 165 -25.76 8.13 -2.85
CA GLU A 165 -26.90 7.37 -3.34
C GLU A 165 -28.22 7.68 -2.60
N PRO A 166 -28.42 8.85 -1.97
CA PRO A 166 -29.77 9.40 -1.78
C PRO A 166 -30.23 10.37 -2.89
N ALA A 167 -29.31 11.08 -3.56
CA ALA A 167 -29.70 12.17 -4.47
C ALA A 167 -30.24 11.66 -5.82
N THR A 168 -29.66 10.59 -6.35
CA THR A 168 -30.11 9.99 -7.62
C THR A 168 -31.54 9.45 -7.51
N TRP A 169 -31.87 8.82 -6.39
CA TRP A 169 -33.22 8.32 -6.12
C TRP A 169 -34.21 9.47 -5.97
N ALA A 170 -33.82 10.54 -5.25
CA ALA A 170 -34.66 11.72 -5.11
C ALA A 170 -34.95 12.38 -6.47
N LEU A 171 -33.95 12.51 -7.35
CA LEU A 171 -34.12 13.06 -8.70
C LEU A 171 -34.99 12.17 -9.60
N MET A 172 -34.85 10.84 -9.52
CA MET A 172 -35.74 9.93 -10.25
C MET A 172 -37.19 10.02 -9.77
N ILE A 173 -37.41 9.99 -8.45
CA ILE A 173 -38.74 10.11 -7.86
C ILE A 173 -39.37 11.46 -8.22
N MET A 174 -38.59 12.55 -8.16
CA MET A 174 -39.07 13.88 -8.52
C MET A 174 -39.41 13.96 -10.01
N GLY A 175 -38.58 13.39 -10.89
CA GLY A 175 -38.83 13.31 -12.33
C GLY A 175 -40.09 12.51 -12.67
N PHE A 176 -40.24 11.30 -12.12
CA PHE A 176 -41.44 10.48 -12.33
C PHE A 176 -42.70 11.12 -11.71
N GLY A 177 -42.56 11.74 -10.53
CA GLY A 177 -43.62 12.47 -9.86
C GLY A 177 -44.11 13.66 -10.68
N ALA A 178 -43.19 14.43 -11.26
CA ALA A 178 -43.53 15.58 -12.11
C ALA A 178 -44.25 15.14 -13.40
N VAL A 179 -43.75 14.12 -14.09
CA VAL A 179 -44.40 13.58 -15.31
C VAL A 179 -45.78 13.02 -14.99
N GLY A 180 -45.90 12.20 -13.96
CA GLY A 180 -47.18 11.63 -13.53
C GLY A 180 -48.18 12.70 -13.06
N GLY A 181 -47.71 13.73 -12.37
CA GLY A 181 -48.49 14.90 -11.96
C GLY A 181 -49.04 15.67 -13.15
N ALA A 182 -48.20 15.98 -14.14
CA ALA A 182 -48.59 16.68 -15.36
C ALA A 182 -49.67 15.91 -16.15
N MET A 183 -49.53 14.58 -16.28
CA MET A 183 -50.53 13.74 -16.93
C MET A 183 -51.88 13.73 -16.20
N ARG A 184 -51.90 13.77 -14.86
CA ARG A 184 -53.13 13.83 -14.07
C ARG A 184 -53.84 15.17 -14.20
N VAL A 185 -53.11 16.28 -14.22
CA VAL A 185 -53.70 17.62 -14.40
C VAL A 185 -54.37 17.74 -15.77
N ARG A 186 -53.71 17.25 -16.84
CA ARG A 186 -54.27 17.30 -18.20
C ARG A 186 -55.60 16.54 -18.33
N ARG A 187 -55.75 15.38 -17.66
CA ARG A 187 -57.02 14.62 -17.67
C ARG A 187 -58.17 15.35 -17.00
N ARG A 188 -57.90 16.16 -15.97
CA ARG A 188 -58.93 16.94 -15.25
C ARG A 188 -59.39 18.18 -16.00
N ALA A 189 -58.57 18.71 -16.91
CA ALA A 189 -58.90 19.89 -17.70
C ALA A 189 -59.89 19.62 -18.85
N VAL A 190 -60.23 18.36 -19.12
CA VAL A 190 -61.18 17.98 -20.18
C VAL A 190 -62.57 17.76 -19.57
N ASN A 191 -63.25 18.83 -19.20
CA ASN A 191 -64.70 18.79 -18.97
C ASN A 191 -65.40 18.96 -20.32
N PHE A 192 -66.07 17.91 -20.80
CA PHE A 192 -66.99 18.04 -21.92
C PHE A 192 -68.19 18.87 -21.45
N ALA A 193 -68.37 20.06 -22.03
CA ALA A 193 -69.62 20.79 -21.91
C ALA A 193 -70.71 20.00 -22.65
N ALA A 194 -71.73 19.57 -21.92
CA ALA A 194 -72.94 18.92 -22.43
C ALA A 194 -74.07 19.94 -22.52
#